data_AF-A0A3L7Z3P4-F1
#
_entry.id   AF-A0A3L7Z3P4-F1
#
_cell.length_a   1.000
_cell.length_b   1.000
_cell.length_c   1.000
_cell.angle_alpha   90.00
_cell.angle_beta   90.00
_cell.angle_gamma   90.00
#
_symmetry.space_group_name_H-M   'P 1'
#
loop_
_entity.id
_entity.type
_entity.pdbx_description
1 polymer ?
#
loop_
_entity_poly.entity_id
_entity_poly.type
_entity_poly.pdbx_seq_one_letter_code
_entity_poly.pdbx_strand_id
1 'polypeptide(L)' 'MNSLWKVWFSKRRRIYLQIARKYRTTPWRVYHLGHGGFSKSKKDIKILEELQQYGVISQIYPW' A
#
# COMPACT_ATOMS: atom_id res chain seq x y z
N MET A 1 -17.77 -4.37 4.14
CA MET A 1 -17.23 -3.08 4.64
C MET A 1 -16.06 -3.25 5.63
N ASN A 2 -15.26 -4.33 5.54
CA ASN A 2 -14.25 -4.67 6.57
C ASN A 2 -12.83 -4.15 6.25
N SER A 3 -12.67 -3.48 5.12
CA SER A 3 -11.37 -3.28 4.50
C SER A 3 -10.75 -1.91 4.80
N LEU A 4 -11.57 -0.88 4.97
CA LEU A 4 -11.14 0.46 5.37
C LEU A 4 -10.71 0.49 6.85
N TRP A 5 -11.42 -0.23 7.72
CA TRP A 5 -11.07 -0.34 9.14
C TRP A 5 -9.65 -0.86 9.37
N LYS A 6 -9.19 -1.82 8.56
CA LYS A 6 -7.81 -2.32 8.63
C LYS A 6 -6.77 -1.22 8.40
N VAL A 7 -7.05 -0.30 7.47
CA VAL A 7 -6.17 0.86 7.23
C VAL A 7 -6.25 1.83 8.42
N TRP A 8 -7.44 2.11 8.93
CA TRP A 8 -7.66 3.08 10.00
C TRP A 8 -7.09 2.67 11.37
N PHE A 9 -7.10 1.37 11.68
CA PHE A 9 -6.50 0.79 12.88
C PHE A 9 -5.01 0.44 12.74
N SER A 10 -4.46 0.51 11.53
CA SER A 10 -3.03 0.23 11.35
C SER A 10 -2.17 1.35 11.95
N LYS A 11 -1.12 0.97 12.71
CA LYS A 11 -0.10 1.90 13.24
C LYS A 11 0.54 2.74 12.12
N ARG A 12 0.60 2.20 10.90
CA ARG A 12 1.23 2.82 9.73
C ARG A 12 0.23 3.57 8.81
N ARG A 13 -0.99 3.86 9.28
CA ARG A 13 -2.05 4.52 8.49
C ARG A 13 -1.60 5.79 7.78
N ARG A 14 -0.73 6.58 8.41
CA ARG A 14 -0.26 7.86 7.89
C ARG A 14 0.51 7.66 6.57
N ILE A 15 1.32 6.60 6.50
CA ILE A 15 2.09 6.21 5.30
C ILE A 15 1.15 5.78 4.18
N TYR A 16 0.18 4.90 4.48
CA TYR A 16 -0.79 4.46 3.47
C TYR A 16 -1.60 5.62 2.88
N LEU A 17 -2.04 6.58 3.72
CA LEU A 17 -2.75 7.77 3.28
C LEU A 17 -1.87 8.69 2.41
N GLN A 18 -0.61 8.87 2.78
CA GLN A 18 0.34 9.71 2.04
C GLN A 18 0.62 9.15 0.64
N ILE A 19 0.94 7.85 0.55
CA ILE A 19 1.19 7.16 -0.73
C ILE A 19 -0.07 7.16 -1.59
N ALA A 20 -1.24 6.92 -0.98
CA ALA A 20 -2.52 6.94 -1.68
C ALA A 20 -2.81 8.30 -2.33
N ARG A 21 -2.56 9.39 -1.60
CA ARG A 21 -2.69 10.76 -2.14
C ARG A 21 -1.70 11.01 -3.29
N LYS A 22 -0.44 10.60 -3.13
CA LYS A 22 0.61 10.77 -4.14
C LYS A 22 0.26 10.09 -5.48
N TYR A 23 -0.23 8.85 -5.44
CA TYR A 23 -0.53 8.07 -6.64
C TYR A 23 -2.01 8.10 -7.06
N ARG A 24 -2.82 9.01 -6.48
CA ARG A 24 -4.27 9.12 -6.74
C ARG A 24 -4.96 7.76 -6.68
N THR A 25 -4.71 7.02 -5.61
CA THR A 25 -5.29 5.69 -5.38
C THR A 25 -5.96 5.65 -4.00
N THR A 26 -6.64 4.56 -3.69
CA THR A 26 -7.27 4.41 -2.38
C THR A 26 -6.26 3.91 -1.34
N PRO A 27 -6.34 4.38 -0.08
CA PRO A 27 -5.51 3.86 1.01
C PRO A 27 -5.65 2.35 1.18
N TRP A 28 -6.85 1.83 0.90
CA TRP A 28 -7.09 0.39 0.88
C TRP A 28 -6.27 -0.32 -0.19
N ARG A 29 -6.17 0.23 -1.41
CA ARG A 29 -5.34 -0.38 -2.48
C ARG A 29 -3.87 -0.43 -2.07
N VAL A 30 -3.34 0.63 -1.46
CA VAL A 30 -1.96 0.67 -0.95
C VAL A 30 -1.74 -0.37 0.15
N TYR A 31 -2.66 -0.44 1.11
CA TYR A 31 -2.64 -1.47 2.15
C TYR A 31 -2.67 -2.88 1.55
N HIS A 32 -3.58 -3.11 0.61
CA HIS A 32 -3.72 -4.41 -0.06
C HIS A 32 -2.43 -4.83 -0.75
N LEU A 33 -1.77 -3.91 -1.49
CA LEU A 33 -0.47 -4.17 -2.12
C LEU A 33 0.61 -4.52 -1.09
N GLY A 34 0.71 -3.78 0.01
CA GLY A 34 1.67 -4.05 1.09
C GLY A 34 1.43 -5.35 1.87
N HIS A 35 0.27 -6.00 1.69
CA HIS A 35 -0.13 -7.21 2.39
C HIS A 35 -0.30 -8.42 1.44
N GLY A 36 0.35 -8.40 0.27
CA GLY A 36 0.37 -9.54 -0.66
C GLY A 36 -0.70 -9.47 -1.77
N GLY A 37 -1.24 -8.29 -2.03
CA GLY A 37 -2.18 -8.08 -3.13
C GLY A 37 -1.49 -7.96 -4.48
N PHE A 38 -2.09 -8.58 -5.51
CA PHE A 38 -1.58 -8.57 -6.89
C PHE A 38 -1.34 -7.16 -7.44
N SER A 39 -0.14 -6.95 -7.98
CA SER A 39 0.23 -5.74 -8.70
C SER A 39 -0.24 -5.85 -10.16
N LYS A 40 -1.01 -4.88 -10.64
CA LYS A 40 -1.60 -4.94 -12.00
C LYS A 40 -1.04 -3.89 -12.95
N SER A 41 -0.24 -2.97 -12.43
CA SER A 41 0.22 -1.80 -13.19
C SER A 41 1.59 -1.33 -12.74
N LYS A 42 2.30 -0.61 -13.63
CA LYS A 42 3.55 0.09 -13.29
C LYS A 42 3.40 1.05 -12.10
N LYS A 43 2.18 1.57 -11.89
CA LYS A 43 1.85 2.41 -10.72
C LYS A 43 1.87 1.61 -9.42
N ASP A 44 1.35 0.38 -9.43
CA ASP A 44 1.35 -0.49 -8.25
C ASP A 44 2.78 -0.90 -7.87
N ILE A 45 3.66 -1.13 -8.85
CA ILE A 45 5.09 -1.39 -8.61
C ILE A 45 5.74 -0.20 -7.89
N LYS A 46 5.52 1.03 -8.38
CA LYS A 46 6.02 2.25 -7.70
C LYS A 46 5.48 2.42 -6.28
N ILE A 47 4.23 2.00 -6.03
CA ILE A 47 3.65 1.99 -4.68
C ILE A 47 4.37 0.97 -3.78
N LEU A 48 4.68 -0.21 -4.30
CA LEU A 48 5.40 -1.26 -3.56
C LEU A 48 6.85 -0.83 -3.24
N GLU A 49 7.54 -0.22 -4.18
CA GLU A 49 8.88 0.38 -3.96
C GLU A 49 8.84 1.41 -2.84
N GLU A 50 7.84 2.31 -2.84
CA GLU A 50 7.72 3.32 -1.80
C GLU A 50 7.38 2.69 -0.44
N LEU A 51 6.51 1.68 -0.40
CA LEU A 51 6.22 0.91 0.81
C LEU A 51 7.47 0.22 1.36
N GLN A 52 8.35 -0.26 0.49
CA GLN A 52 9.64 -0.84 0.90
C GLN A 52 10.58 0.24 1.47
N GLN A 53 10.66 1.41 0.83
CA GLN A 53 11.46 2.55 1.34
C GLN A 53 10.99 3.03 2.71
N TYR A 54 9.69 3.06 2.96
CA TYR A 54 9.12 3.36 4.27
C TYR A 54 9.24 2.19 5.28
N GLY A 55 9.87 1.08 4.89
CA GLY A 55 10.07 -0.11 5.73
C GLY A 55 8.77 -0.83 6.09
N VAL A 56 7.69 -0.60 5.34
CA VAL A 56 6.37 -1.25 5.54
C VAL A 56 6.41 -2.71 5.10
N ILE A 57 7.11 -2.97 4.00
CA ILE A 57 7.36 -4.31 3.47
C ILE A 57 8.87 -4.52 3.32
N SER A 58 9.32 -5.76 3.54
CA SER A 58 10.75 -6.10 3.41
C SER A 58 11.11 -6.48 1.97
N GLN A 59 10.18 -7.12 1.26
CA GLN A 59 10.38 -7.60 -0.11
C GLN A 59 9.17 -7.25 -0.96
N ILE A 60 9.43 -6.91 -2.23
CA ILE A 60 8.40 -6.74 -3.25
C ILE A 60 8.18 -8.12 -3.87
N TYR A 61 6.96 -8.62 -3.76
CA TYR A 61 6.59 -9.88 -4.40
C TYR A 61 6.08 -9.59 -5.82
N PRO A 62 6.64 -10.24 -6.87
CA PRO A 62 6.29 -9.96 -8.26
C PRO A 62 4.98 -10.61 -8.73
N TRP A 63 4.18 -11.18 -7.84
CA TRP A 63 2.87 -11.78 -8.14
C TRP A 63 1.72 -10.87 -7.68
#